data_AF-A0A0K1EDI1-F1
#
_entry.id   AF-A0A0K1EDI1-F1
#
_cell.length_a   1.000
_cell.length_b   1.000
_cell.length_c   1.000
_cell.angle_alpha   90.00
_cell.angle_beta   90.00
_cell.angle_gamma   90.00
#
_symmetry.space_group_name_H-M   'P 1'
#
loop_
_entity.id
_entity.type
_entity.pdbx_description
1 polymer ?
#
loop_
_entity_poly.entity_id
_entity_poly.type
_entity_poly.pdbx_seq_one_letter_code
_entity_poly.pdbx_strand_id
1 'polypeptide(L)'
;MHRTIRHALPLVALSLGLCALTACSSSDDGQGKTTGGQPEPEPDLTGAAIFPCDDSDMIFPGAFAGPGYDPTNGGFTEPPQERYIASSTLVSIPADQMNRFFGLMTPLTNQLADQPGLIGYQLALSQSCGYGRTISVWKDEESMMAFVVTDAHIAAMSEANTVTSAGLVTSWELGADQIPVPWETVKAQTAKATISYGSVLTK
;
A
#
# COMPACT_ATOMS: atom_id res chain seq x y z
N MET A 1 37.65 -29.41 -8.11
CA MET A 1 37.18 -30.80 -7.98
C MET A 1 35.69 -30.77 -7.71
N HIS A 2 34.89 -31.07 -8.74
CA HIS A 2 33.43 -31.04 -8.69
C HIS A 2 32.90 -32.35 -8.12
N ARG A 3 32.05 -32.31 -7.09
CA ARG A 3 31.33 -33.48 -6.59
C ARG A 3 29.83 -33.28 -6.78
N THR A 4 29.34 -33.87 -7.86
CA THR A 4 27.93 -34.10 -8.17
C THR A 4 27.42 -35.24 -7.28
N ILE A 5 26.30 -35.04 -6.58
CA ILE A 5 25.55 -36.14 -5.96
C ILE A 5 24.15 -36.17 -6.58
N ARG A 6 23.87 -37.29 -7.25
CA ARG A 6 22.56 -37.70 -7.76
C ARG A 6 21.87 -38.61 -6.73
N HIS A 7 20.58 -38.85 -6.98
CA HIS A 7 19.70 -39.91 -6.46
C HIS A 7 18.86 -39.50 -5.24
N ALA A 8 17.56 -39.83 -5.10
CA ALA A 8 16.59 -40.54 -5.94
C ALA A 8 15.17 -40.28 -5.37
N LEU A 9 14.15 -40.35 -6.24
CA LEU A 9 12.72 -40.43 -5.88
C LEU A 9 12.35 -41.79 -5.27
N PRO A 10 11.27 -41.84 -4.46
CA PRO A 10 10.06 -42.60 -4.84
C PRO A 10 8.79 -41.77 -4.56
N LEU A 11 7.79 -41.58 -5.45
CA LEU A 11 6.76 -42.46 -6.05
C LEU A 11 5.86 -43.25 -5.06
N VAL A 12 4.53 -43.10 -5.29
CA VAL A 12 3.37 -43.91 -4.82
C VAL A 12 2.81 -43.45 -3.45
N ALA A 13 1.53 -43.05 -3.28
CA ALA A 13 0.34 -43.83 -3.60
C ALA A 13 -0.92 -43.01 -3.97
N LEU A 14 -1.63 -43.60 -4.93
CA LEU A 14 -2.96 -43.31 -5.45
C LEU A 14 -4.02 -43.81 -4.45
N SER A 15 -5.06 -43.02 -4.12
CA SER A 15 -6.24 -43.51 -3.41
C SER A 15 -7.51 -43.16 -4.21
N LEU A 16 -8.01 -44.16 -4.95
CA LEU A 16 -9.38 -44.22 -5.46
C LEU A 16 -10.30 -44.71 -4.33
N GLY A 17 -11.30 -43.92 -3.97
CA GLY A 17 -12.42 -44.33 -3.13
C GLY A 17 -13.72 -44.24 -3.92
N LEU A 18 -14.17 -45.37 -4.47
CA LEU A 18 -15.44 -45.53 -5.18
C LEU A 18 -16.39 -46.33 -4.28
N CYS A 19 -17.44 -45.71 -3.75
CA CYS A 19 -18.58 -46.41 -3.15
C CYS A 19 -19.85 -45.97 -3.88
N ALA A 20 -20.58 -46.94 -4.42
CA ALA A 20 -21.78 -46.73 -5.21
C ALA A 20 -22.99 -47.41 -4.55
N LEU A 21 -24.15 -46.74 -4.69
CA LEU A 21 -25.55 -47.21 -4.63
C LEU A 21 -26.10 -47.50 -3.22
N THR A 22 -27.29 -47.04 -2.83
CA THR A 22 -28.57 -47.26 -3.52
C THR A 22 -29.66 -46.26 -3.05
N ALA A 23 -30.64 -46.07 -3.94
CA ALA A 23 -31.76 -45.13 -3.94
C ALA A 23 -32.80 -45.22 -2.80
N CYS A 24 -33.50 -44.10 -2.56
CA CYS A 24 -34.95 -44.11 -2.34
C CYS A 24 -35.60 -42.83 -2.90
N SER A 25 -36.68 -43.07 -3.63
CA SER A 25 -37.58 -42.18 -4.37
C SER A 25 -38.32 -41.17 -3.49
N SER A 26 -38.58 -39.97 -4.02
CA SER A 26 -39.91 -39.33 -4.04
C SER A 26 -39.90 -38.17 -5.02
N SER A 27 -40.74 -38.28 -6.06
CA SER A 27 -41.07 -37.20 -6.97
C SER A 27 -41.86 -36.13 -6.22
N ASP A 28 -41.44 -34.87 -6.34
CA ASP A 28 -42.32 -33.73 -6.09
C ASP A 28 -42.07 -32.67 -7.16
N ASP A 29 -43.12 -32.39 -7.93
CA ASP A 29 -43.15 -31.43 -9.03
C ASP A 29 -43.18 -30.01 -8.46
N GLY A 30 -41.99 -29.47 -8.17
CA GLY A 30 -41.80 -28.08 -7.78
C GLY A 30 -40.91 -27.36 -8.77
N GLN A 31 -41.48 -26.90 -9.89
CA GLN A 31 -40.80 -26.09 -10.90
C GLN A 31 -40.56 -24.67 -10.36
N GLY A 32 -39.68 -24.57 -9.36
CA GLY A 32 -39.05 -23.32 -8.91
C GLY A 32 -37.75 -23.16 -9.68
N LYS A 33 -37.77 -22.33 -10.73
CA LYS A 33 -36.58 -21.91 -11.46
C LYS A 33 -35.70 -21.04 -10.54
N THR A 34 -34.99 -21.66 -9.62
CA THR A 34 -33.89 -21.00 -8.91
C THR A 34 -32.75 -20.86 -9.91
N THR A 35 -32.65 -19.69 -10.51
CA THR A 35 -31.45 -19.25 -11.20
C THR A 35 -30.31 -19.38 -10.19
N GLY A 36 -29.52 -20.44 -10.30
CA GLY A 36 -28.26 -20.59 -9.58
C GLY A 36 -27.34 -19.48 -10.07
N GLY A 37 -27.45 -18.31 -9.45
CA GLY A 37 -26.51 -17.22 -9.64
C GLY A 37 -25.16 -17.72 -9.19
N GLN A 38 -24.23 -17.82 -10.13
CA GLN A 38 -22.82 -17.97 -9.81
C GLN A 38 -22.45 -16.86 -8.79
N PRO A 39 -21.69 -17.15 -7.72
CA PRO A 39 -21.24 -16.11 -6.80
C PRO A 39 -20.61 -14.97 -7.61
N GLU A 40 -21.09 -13.76 -7.41
CA GLU A 40 -20.49 -12.57 -8.01
C GLU A 40 -19.03 -12.51 -7.55
N PRO A 41 -18.07 -12.27 -8.46
CA PRO A 41 -16.67 -12.21 -8.08
C PRO A 41 -16.46 -11.15 -7.00
N GLU A 42 -15.68 -11.47 -5.97
CA GLU A 42 -15.34 -10.52 -4.92
C GLU A 42 -14.68 -9.27 -5.53
N PRO A 43 -14.96 -8.07 -5.00
CA PRO A 43 -14.40 -6.84 -5.54
C PRO A 43 -12.87 -6.83 -5.39
N ASP A 44 -12.17 -6.43 -6.45
CA ASP A 44 -10.73 -6.19 -6.40
C ASP A 44 -10.45 -4.90 -5.63
N LEU A 45 -9.82 -5.03 -4.47
CA LEU A 45 -9.49 -3.94 -3.55
C LEU A 45 -8.03 -3.49 -3.66
N THR A 46 -7.30 -3.93 -4.69
CA THR A 46 -5.93 -3.50 -4.95
C THR A 46 -5.88 -2.02 -5.35
N GLY A 47 -4.76 -1.36 -5.06
CA GLY A 47 -4.53 0.02 -5.47
C GLY A 47 -4.66 0.22 -6.98
N ALA A 48 -4.25 -0.76 -7.79
CA ALA A 48 -4.44 -0.72 -9.24
C ALA A 48 -5.92 -0.67 -9.66
N ALA A 49 -6.80 -1.40 -8.97
CA ALA A 49 -8.23 -1.39 -9.24
C ALA A 49 -8.92 -0.13 -8.72
N ILE A 50 -8.51 0.37 -7.54
CA ILE A 50 -9.15 1.53 -6.90
C ILE A 50 -8.65 2.87 -7.44
N PHE A 51 -7.39 2.95 -7.89
CA PHE A 51 -6.76 4.16 -8.40
C PHE A 51 -6.31 3.98 -9.87
N PRO A 52 -7.24 3.82 -10.82
CA PRO A 52 -6.91 3.46 -12.21
C PRO A 52 -6.42 4.63 -13.07
N CYS A 53 -6.47 5.87 -12.55
CA CYS A 53 -6.08 7.07 -13.30
C CYS A 53 -4.56 7.12 -13.53
N ASP A 54 -4.14 7.49 -14.73
CA ASP A 54 -2.73 7.74 -15.05
C ASP A 54 -2.29 9.09 -14.49
N ASP A 55 -1.52 9.07 -13.40
CA ASP A 55 -1.01 10.24 -12.70
C ASP A 55 0.36 10.71 -13.21
N SER A 56 0.58 10.60 -14.52
CA SER A 56 1.82 11.05 -15.18
C SER A 56 2.07 12.56 -15.08
N ASP A 57 1.08 13.35 -14.69
CA ASP A 57 1.18 14.79 -14.40
C ASP A 57 1.67 15.12 -12.98
N MET A 58 2.21 14.15 -12.24
CA MET A 58 2.70 14.35 -10.87
C MET A 58 3.67 15.54 -10.75
N ILE A 59 3.32 16.47 -9.87
CA ILE A 59 4.14 17.60 -9.44
C ILE A 59 4.76 17.26 -8.09
N PHE A 60 6.05 17.58 -7.93
CA PHE A 60 6.82 17.35 -6.72
C PHE A 60 7.12 18.70 -6.05
N PRO A 61 6.49 19.03 -4.91
CA PRO A 61 6.74 20.29 -4.20
C PRO A 61 8.20 20.44 -3.70
N GLY A 62 8.94 19.34 -3.60
CA GLY A 62 10.35 19.32 -3.23
C GLY A 62 11.03 18.01 -3.62
N ALA A 63 12.36 17.98 -3.52
CA ALA A 63 13.13 16.75 -3.65
C ALA A 63 12.96 15.85 -2.41
N PHE A 64 13.33 14.58 -2.52
CA PHE A 64 13.45 13.72 -1.36
C PHE A 64 14.53 14.25 -0.41
N ALA A 65 14.14 14.59 0.82
CA ALA A 65 15.03 15.17 1.82
C ALA A 65 14.50 14.92 3.24
N GLY A 66 15.38 15.05 4.23
CA GLY A 66 15.03 15.02 5.65
C GLY A 66 16.27 15.00 6.54
N PRO A 67 16.09 14.80 7.86
CA PRO A 67 17.18 14.83 8.83
C PRO A 67 18.33 13.87 8.52
N GLY A 68 18.01 12.69 7.98
CA GLY A 68 18.98 11.66 7.60
C GLY A 68 19.46 11.71 6.15
N TYR A 69 18.95 12.63 5.32
CA TYR A 69 19.24 12.65 3.88
C TYR A 69 19.19 14.07 3.30
N ASP A 70 20.33 14.55 2.81
CA ASP A 70 20.47 15.82 2.13
C ASP A 70 20.97 15.63 0.68
N PRO A 71 20.08 15.82 -0.32
CA PRO A 71 20.47 15.64 -1.71
C PRO A 71 21.50 16.67 -2.20
N THR A 72 21.66 17.81 -1.52
CA THR A 72 22.63 18.86 -1.90
C THR A 72 24.05 18.54 -1.41
N ASN A 73 24.17 17.78 -0.33
CA ASN A 73 25.44 17.39 0.29
C ASN A 73 25.86 15.94 -0.03
N GLY A 74 25.25 15.33 -1.05
CA GLY A 74 25.65 14.01 -1.55
C GLY A 74 24.92 12.82 -0.92
N GLY A 75 23.80 13.03 -0.21
CA GLY A 75 22.92 11.98 0.28
C GLY A 75 22.87 11.88 1.80
N PHE A 76 23.11 10.69 2.35
CA PHE A 76 22.99 10.44 3.79
C PHE A 76 23.84 11.41 4.63
N THR A 77 23.26 11.93 5.71
CA THR A 77 23.94 12.84 6.65
C THR A 77 24.77 12.10 7.70
N GLU A 78 24.51 10.81 7.89
CA GLU A 78 25.23 9.89 8.75
C GLU A 78 25.64 8.63 7.96
N PRO A 79 26.59 7.81 8.44
CA PRO A 79 26.91 6.54 7.80
C PRO A 79 25.66 5.66 7.61
N PRO A 80 25.40 5.15 6.39
CA PRO A 80 24.16 4.41 6.13
C PRO A 80 24.16 3.05 6.82
N GLN A 81 22.99 2.62 7.28
CA GLN A 81 22.72 1.25 7.74
C GLN A 81 22.29 0.33 6.59
N GLU A 82 22.32 -0.98 6.83
CA GLU A 82 22.02 -1.99 5.81
C GLU A 82 20.55 -1.98 5.38
N ARG A 83 19.61 -1.73 6.30
CA ARG A 83 18.17 -1.83 6.06
C ARG A 83 17.41 -0.64 6.62
N TYR A 84 16.34 -0.23 5.96
CA TYR A 84 15.43 0.85 6.34
C TYR A 84 13.98 0.43 6.09
N ILE A 85 13.03 1.21 6.62
CA ILE A 85 11.59 1.06 6.32
C ILE A 85 11.14 2.20 5.42
N ALA A 86 10.63 1.89 4.22
CA ALA A 86 9.80 2.83 3.47
C ALA A 86 8.35 2.72 3.92
N SER A 87 7.65 3.85 3.92
CA SER A 87 6.20 3.92 4.02
C SER A 87 5.66 4.90 2.99
N SER A 88 4.67 4.44 2.24
CA SER A 88 4.01 5.18 1.17
C SER A 88 2.51 5.26 1.41
N THR A 89 1.94 6.42 1.10
CA THR A 89 0.49 6.64 1.09
C THR A 89 0.06 7.08 -0.30
N LEU A 90 -1.10 6.62 -0.75
CA LEU A 90 -1.82 7.14 -1.92
C LEU A 90 -3.26 7.45 -1.50
N VAL A 91 -3.72 8.66 -1.81
CA VAL A 91 -5.09 9.13 -1.54
C VAL A 91 -5.75 9.75 -2.75
N SER A 92 -7.07 9.63 -2.82
CA SER A 92 -7.91 10.33 -3.80
C SER A 92 -8.59 11.49 -3.09
N ILE A 93 -8.38 12.70 -3.61
CA ILE A 93 -8.77 13.97 -3.02
C ILE A 93 -9.78 14.64 -3.97
N PRO A 94 -11.05 14.80 -3.57
CA PRO A 94 -12.00 15.60 -4.32
C PRO A 94 -11.49 17.03 -4.54
N ALA A 95 -11.75 17.59 -5.73
CA ALA A 95 -11.21 18.90 -6.12
C ALA A 95 -11.62 20.03 -5.16
N ASP A 96 -12.84 19.98 -4.62
CA ASP A 96 -13.38 20.92 -3.64
C ASP A 96 -12.76 20.75 -2.23
N GLN A 97 -12.17 19.59 -1.93
CA GLN A 97 -11.52 19.30 -0.65
C GLN A 97 -10.01 19.59 -0.64
N MET A 98 -9.41 19.91 -1.78
CA MET A 98 -7.95 20.07 -1.94
C MET A 98 -7.33 21.07 -0.95
N ASN A 99 -7.96 22.22 -0.73
CA ASN A 99 -7.47 23.22 0.23
C ASN A 99 -7.51 22.71 1.68
N ARG A 100 -8.57 21.98 2.04
CA ARG A 100 -8.72 21.42 3.39
C ARG A 100 -7.71 20.29 3.62
N PHE A 101 -7.46 19.47 2.59
CA PHE A 101 -6.41 18.45 2.61
C PHE A 101 -5.03 19.06 2.88
N PHE A 102 -4.63 20.13 2.17
CA PHE A 102 -3.35 20.80 2.44
C PHE A 102 -3.27 21.44 3.84
N GLY A 103 -4.40 21.92 4.36
CA GLY A 103 -4.51 22.38 5.74
C GLY A 103 -4.16 21.29 6.77
N LEU A 104 -4.58 20.05 6.52
CA LEU A 104 -4.23 18.90 7.36
C LEU A 104 -2.78 18.44 7.18
N MET A 105 -2.24 18.52 5.96
CA MET A 105 -0.87 18.07 5.67
C MET A 105 0.22 18.98 6.26
N THR A 106 -0.04 20.29 6.34
CA THR A 106 0.94 21.28 6.82
C THR A 106 1.51 20.96 8.22
N PRO A 107 0.69 20.73 9.27
CA PRO A 107 1.22 20.37 10.58
C PRO A 107 1.95 19.02 10.56
N LEU A 108 1.49 18.05 9.76
CA LEU A 108 2.16 16.75 9.62
C LEU A 108 3.57 16.91 9.07
N THR A 109 3.74 17.67 7.98
CA THR A 109 5.06 17.86 7.37
C THR A 109 6.01 18.62 8.27
N ASN A 110 5.52 19.62 9.02
CA ASN A 110 6.33 20.34 10.00
C ASN A 110 6.81 19.40 11.10
N GLN A 111 5.92 18.54 11.60
CA GLN A 111 6.27 17.60 12.64
C GLN A 111 7.18 16.47 12.14
N LEU A 112 7.01 16.03 10.89
CA LEU A 112 7.81 14.98 10.27
C LEU A 112 9.29 15.34 10.28
N ALA A 113 9.62 16.61 9.97
CA ALA A 113 10.98 17.11 9.89
C ALA A 113 11.77 16.97 11.22
N ASP A 114 11.07 16.90 12.35
CA ASP A 114 11.68 16.78 13.68
C ASP A 114 11.62 15.34 14.24
N GLN A 115 11.13 14.36 13.47
CA GLN A 115 10.96 12.99 13.98
C GLN A 115 12.30 12.24 14.08
N PRO A 116 12.65 11.72 15.27
CA PRO A 116 13.78 10.82 15.41
C PRO A 116 13.64 9.61 14.49
N GLY A 117 14.72 9.26 13.80
CA GLY A 117 14.77 8.12 12.89
C GLY A 117 14.17 8.37 11.51
N LEU A 118 13.64 9.55 11.19
CA LEU A 118 13.31 9.89 9.81
C LEU A 118 14.59 10.11 8.98
N ILE A 119 14.70 9.37 7.87
CA ILE A 119 15.78 9.57 6.89
C ILE A 119 15.41 10.67 5.92
N GLY A 120 14.23 10.58 5.31
CA GLY A 120 13.73 11.58 4.39
C GLY A 120 12.34 11.27 3.89
N TYR A 121 11.72 12.24 3.24
CA TYR A 121 10.41 12.09 2.64
C TYR A 121 10.28 12.91 1.37
N GLN A 122 9.27 12.58 0.56
CA GLN A 122 8.86 13.36 -0.59
C GLN A 122 7.35 13.27 -0.77
N LEU A 123 6.77 14.35 -1.28
CA LEU A 123 5.36 14.44 -1.65
C LEU A 123 5.23 14.52 -3.17
N ALA A 124 4.15 13.97 -3.70
CA ALA A 124 3.76 14.15 -5.09
C ALA A 124 2.24 14.35 -5.20
N LEU A 125 1.83 15.12 -6.20
CA LEU A 125 0.43 15.46 -6.46
C LEU A 125 0.13 15.34 -7.94
N SER A 126 -0.93 14.62 -8.31
CA SER A 126 -1.52 14.70 -9.65
C SER A 126 -2.80 15.51 -9.58
N GLN A 127 -2.83 16.60 -10.34
CA GLN A 127 -4.01 17.47 -10.39
C GLN A 127 -5.10 16.84 -11.26
N SER A 128 -4.69 16.18 -12.34
CA SER A 128 -5.62 15.53 -13.27
C SER A 128 -6.40 14.38 -12.63
N CYS A 129 -5.74 13.58 -11.77
CA CYS A 129 -6.36 12.46 -11.06
C CYS A 129 -6.90 12.84 -9.67
N GLY A 130 -6.54 14.01 -9.15
CA GLY A 130 -6.81 14.38 -7.76
C GLY A 130 -6.10 13.44 -6.78
N TYR A 131 -4.88 13.00 -7.10
CA TYR A 131 -4.14 12.06 -6.26
C TYR A 131 -3.07 12.75 -5.43
N GLY A 132 -3.01 12.42 -4.15
CA GLY A 132 -1.92 12.76 -3.26
C GLY A 132 -1.08 11.53 -2.94
N ARG A 133 0.24 11.66 -3.05
CA ARG A 133 1.18 10.59 -2.72
C ARG A 133 2.25 11.06 -1.76
N THR A 134 2.66 10.15 -0.89
CA THR A 134 3.80 10.35 0.00
C THR A 134 4.74 9.17 -0.10
N ILE A 135 6.03 9.42 0.07
CA ILE A 135 7.03 8.41 0.40
C ILE A 135 7.86 8.96 1.55
N SER A 136 8.04 8.14 2.57
CA SER A 136 8.91 8.41 3.72
C SER A 136 9.82 7.21 3.94
N VAL A 137 11.04 7.46 4.40
CA VAL A 137 12.01 6.43 4.75
C VAL A 137 12.46 6.65 6.18
N TRP A 138 12.44 5.56 6.94
CA TRP A 138 12.69 5.54 8.37
C TRP A 138 13.83 4.58 8.67
N LYS A 139 14.58 4.88 9.72
CA LYS A 139 15.62 4.03 10.28
C LYS A 139 15.05 2.65 10.64
N ASP A 140 13.89 2.60 11.25
CA ASP A 140 13.25 1.38 11.69
C ASP A 140 11.74 1.58 11.84
N GLU A 141 11.02 0.47 12.00
CA GLU A 141 9.57 0.46 12.16
C GLU A 141 9.15 1.16 13.45
N GLU A 142 9.95 1.05 14.52
CA GLU A 142 9.71 1.73 15.79
C GLU A 142 9.67 3.26 15.61
N SER A 143 10.64 3.82 14.90
CA SER A 143 10.72 5.25 14.57
C SER A 143 9.53 5.70 13.72
N MET A 144 9.13 4.90 12.72
CA MET A 144 7.94 5.17 11.91
C MET A 144 6.67 5.20 12.77
N MET A 145 6.49 4.19 13.62
CA MET A 145 5.30 4.07 14.46
C MET A 145 5.26 5.15 15.55
N ALA A 146 6.42 5.60 16.05
CA ALA A 146 6.50 6.72 16.97
C ALA A 146 5.89 7.99 16.38
N PHE A 147 6.05 8.25 15.08
CA PHE A 147 5.36 9.35 14.39
C PHE A 147 3.86 9.10 14.21
N VAL A 148 3.48 7.87 13.80
CA VAL A 148 2.07 7.50 13.53
C VAL A 148 1.16 7.71 14.75
N VAL A 149 1.69 7.55 15.95
CA VAL A 149 0.93 7.69 17.20
C VAL A 149 0.97 9.11 17.80
N THR A 150 1.55 10.08 17.10
CA THR A 150 1.59 11.46 17.59
C THR A 150 0.24 12.16 17.45
N ASP A 151 -0.02 13.14 18.31
CA ASP A 151 -1.29 13.86 18.35
C ASP A 151 -1.66 14.49 17.00
N ALA A 152 -0.69 15.07 16.26
CA ALA A 152 -1.00 15.68 14.98
C ALA A 152 -1.34 14.63 13.90
N HIS A 153 -0.65 13.48 13.90
CA HIS A 153 -0.99 12.38 13.00
C HIS A 153 -2.38 11.82 13.32
N ILE A 154 -2.68 11.56 14.60
CA ILE A 154 -4.00 11.10 15.04
C ILE A 154 -5.10 12.09 14.64
N ALA A 155 -4.89 13.39 14.87
CA ALA A 155 -5.86 14.43 14.52
C ALA A 155 -6.07 14.55 13.00
N ALA A 156 -5.02 14.41 12.19
CA ALA A 156 -5.19 14.39 10.73
C ALA A 156 -5.94 13.14 10.27
N MET A 157 -5.64 11.97 10.84
CA MET A 157 -6.29 10.71 10.48
C MET A 157 -7.76 10.66 10.91
N SER A 158 -8.17 11.33 11.98
CA SER A 158 -9.59 11.44 12.35
C SER A 158 -10.41 12.23 11.33
N GLU A 159 -9.75 13.10 10.55
CA GLU A 159 -10.37 13.94 9.52
C GLU A 159 -10.18 13.40 8.09
N ALA A 160 -9.29 12.42 7.89
CA ALA A 160 -8.86 11.96 6.58
C ALA A 160 -10.04 11.52 5.68
N ASN A 161 -10.99 10.75 6.22
CA ASN A 161 -12.19 10.30 5.50
C ASN A 161 -13.16 11.44 5.12
N THR A 162 -13.01 12.62 5.70
CA THR A 162 -13.85 13.79 5.37
C THR A 162 -13.28 14.60 4.21
N VAL A 163 -12.00 14.39 3.87
CA VAL A 163 -11.29 15.14 2.82
C VAL A 163 -10.73 14.25 1.71
N THR A 164 -10.82 12.92 1.85
CA THR A 164 -10.42 11.94 0.86
C THR A 164 -11.56 10.96 0.58
N SER A 165 -11.63 10.46 -0.65
CA SER A 165 -12.62 9.46 -1.06
C SER A 165 -12.13 8.03 -0.81
N ALA A 166 -10.81 7.84 -0.86
CA ALA A 166 -10.12 6.58 -0.69
C ALA A 166 -8.66 6.84 -0.31
N GLY A 167 -8.08 5.92 0.45
CA GLY A 167 -6.66 5.94 0.76
C GLY A 167 -6.09 4.56 1.05
N LEU A 168 -4.84 4.36 0.66
CA LEU A 168 -4.05 3.18 0.97
C LEU A 168 -2.71 3.57 1.57
N VAL A 169 -2.19 2.69 2.42
CA VAL A 169 -0.87 2.79 3.02
C VAL A 169 -0.16 1.46 2.83
N THR A 170 1.13 1.51 2.51
CA THR A 170 1.99 0.31 2.43
C THR A 170 3.39 0.64 2.92
N SER A 171 4.03 -0.34 3.55
CA SER A 171 5.40 -0.24 4.03
C SER A 171 6.21 -1.46 3.64
N TRP A 172 7.52 -1.28 3.41
CA TRP A 172 8.43 -2.36 3.02
C TRP A 172 9.87 -2.05 3.44
N GLU A 173 10.67 -3.11 3.61
CA GLU A 173 12.11 -2.98 3.86
C GLU A 173 12.87 -2.65 2.57
N LEU A 174 13.93 -1.84 2.69
CA LEU A 174 14.85 -1.51 1.59
C LEU A 174 16.27 -1.26 2.08
N GLY A 175 17.25 -1.40 1.20
CA GLY A 175 18.66 -1.12 1.43
C GLY A 175 19.06 0.34 1.18
N ALA A 176 20.22 0.74 1.71
CA ALA A 176 20.77 2.10 1.54
C ALA A 176 20.92 2.52 0.07
N ASP A 177 21.29 1.59 -0.80
CA ASP A 177 21.48 1.80 -2.24
C ASP A 177 20.17 2.05 -3.01
N GLN A 178 19.03 1.89 -2.34
CA GLN A 178 17.70 2.14 -2.86
C GLN A 178 17.13 3.50 -2.41
N ILE A 179 17.91 4.32 -1.69
CA ILE A 179 17.53 5.66 -1.21
C ILE A 179 18.30 6.71 -2.04
N PRO A 180 17.59 7.64 -2.71
CA PRO A 180 16.17 7.94 -2.61
C PRO A 180 15.32 6.96 -3.44
N VAL A 181 14.10 6.68 -2.95
CA VAL A 181 13.20 5.71 -3.60
C VAL A 181 12.63 6.29 -4.89
N PRO A 182 12.82 5.65 -6.06
CA PRO A 182 12.23 6.12 -7.31
C PRO A 182 10.70 6.02 -7.29
N TRP A 183 10.00 7.02 -7.85
CA TRP A 183 8.53 7.03 -7.89
C TRP A 183 7.91 5.84 -8.64
N GLU A 184 8.61 5.26 -9.61
CA GLU A 184 8.15 4.02 -10.25
C GLU A 184 8.08 2.85 -9.26
N THR A 185 9.04 2.76 -8.34
CA THR A 185 8.99 1.79 -7.25
C THR A 185 7.84 2.08 -6.30
N VAL A 186 7.63 3.35 -5.92
CA VAL A 186 6.51 3.75 -5.06
C VAL A 186 5.16 3.38 -5.69
N LYS A 187 4.95 3.71 -6.97
CA LYS A 187 3.75 3.35 -7.72
C LYS A 187 3.54 1.84 -7.75
N ALA A 188 4.59 1.07 -8.06
CA ALA A 188 4.52 -0.39 -8.09
C ALA A 188 4.17 -1.02 -6.73
N GLN A 189 4.61 -0.43 -5.61
CA GLN A 189 4.22 -0.88 -4.27
C GLN A 189 2.75 -0.54 -3.97
N THR A 190 2.34 0.70 -4.24
CA THR A 190 0.94 1.13 -4.00
C THR A 190 -0.07 0.41 -4.88
N ALA A 191 0.29 0.02 -6.11
CA ALA A 191 -0.59 -0.72 -7.01
C ALA A 191 -0.95 -2.12 -6.47
N LYS A 192 -0.06 -2.74 -5.69
CA LYS A 192 -0.25 -4.08 -5.09
C LYS A 192 -0.92 -4.02 -3.71
N ALA A 193 -0.87 -2.87 -3.06
CA ALA A 193 -1.43 -2.69 -1.73
C ALA A 193 -2.96 -2.76 -1.77
N THR A 194 -3.57 -3.30 -0.72
CA THR A 194 -5.01 -3.24 -0.54
C THR A 194 -5.40 -1.88 0.04
N ILE A 195 -6.54 -1.35 -0.36
CA ILE A 195 -7.10 -0.12 0.22
C ILE A 195 -7.16 -0.20 1.75
N SER A 196 -6.78 0.88 2.42
CA SER A 196 -6.75 0.95 3.90
C SER A 196 -8.00 1.61 4.47
N TYR A 197 -8.57 2.58 3.76
CA TYR A 197 -9.81 3.27 4.13
C TYR A 197 -10.49 3.88 2.91
N GLY A 198 -11.80 4.12 2.98
CA GLY A 198 -12.57 4.76 1.92
C GLY A 198 -14.00 4.24 1.82
N SER A 199 -14.85 4.97 1.10
CA SER A 199 -16.29 4.68 0.95
C SER A 199 -16.58 3.36 0.23
N VAL A 200 -15.60 2.83 -0.51
CA VAL A 200 -15.67 1.51 -1.15
C VAL A 200 -15.64 0.34 -0.16
N LEU A 201 -15.24 0.56 1.10
CA LEU A 201 -15.22 -0.47 2.15
C LEU A 201 -16.54 -0.55 2.97
N THR A 202 -17.47 0.40 2.81
CA THR A 202 -18.68 0.50 3.62
C THR A 202 -19.96 0.09 2.88
N LYS A 203 -19.86 -0.78 1.87
CA LYS A 203 -21.03 -1.32 1.14
C LYS A 203 -21.57 -2.59 1.78
#